data_AF-A0A183D734-F1
#
_entry.id   AF-A0A183D734-F1
#
_cell.length_a   1.000
_cell.length_b   1.000
_cell.length_c   1.000
_cell.angle_alpha   90.00
_cell.angle_beta   90.00
_cell.angle_gamma   90.00
#
_symmetry.space_group_name_H-M   'P 1'
#
loop_
_entity.id
_entity.type
_entity.pdbx_description
1 polymer ?
#
loop_
_entity_poly.entity_id
_entity_poly.type
_entity_poly.pdbx_seq_one_letter_code
_entity_poly.pdbx_strand_id
1 'polypeptide(L)'
;LREVFTPRYIYFVIAAMLLTDSAMVWLIVPVLKFSIEKIDVNHIDGFDKTVIIKLKHDDLYRLVAFCSVLFLILLVSYAVISFTVKRMLQTLNSNSLSIKTHIMQRQLVILMFLQAFLPVIFLIIPLLLLVIFVTTKLEVDIYGTSAFAMLYWEPCINPVLSLYYIKPFRQQLKRIVRIRRNVRTADVKSAVFVAVHH
;
A
#
# COMPACT_ATOMS: atom_id res chain seq x y z
N LEU A 1 9.17 -17.73 -17.62
CA LEU A 1 8.56 -17.36 -16.31
C LEU A 1 8.39 -18.52 -15.33
N ARG A 2 8.41 -19.80 -15.76
CA ARG A 2 8.18 -20.96 -14.88
C ARG A 2 9.40 -21.40 -14.05
N GLU A 3 10.60 -20.94 -14.42
CA GLU A 3 11.86 -21.33 -13.75
C GLU A 3 12.25 -20.44 -12.57
N VAL A 4 11.67 -19.24 -12.44
CA VAL A 4 12.01 -18.28 -11.37
C VAL A 4 11.26 -18.59 -10.06
N PHE A 5 10.24 -19.45 -10.10
CA PHE A 5 9.41 -19.80 -8.95
C PHE A 5 9.78 -21.16 -8.32
N THR A 6 11.08 -21.44 -8.18
CA THR A 6 11.53 -22.58 -7.36
C THR A 6 11.40 -22.19 -5.88
N PRO A 7 10.84 -23.05 -5.00
CA PRO A 7 10.58 -22.71 -3.59
C PRO A 7 11.81 -22.22 -2.81
N ARG A 8 13.02 -22.57 -3.24
CA ARG A 8 14.29 -22.07 -2.66
C ARG A 8 14.52 -20.57 -2.87
N TYR A 9 14.16 -20.04 -4.05
CA TYR A 9 14.31 -18.61 -4.35
C TYR A 9 13.29 -17.74 -3.60
N ILE A 10 12.13 -18.32 -3.24
CA ILE A 10 11.10 -17.61 -2.48
C ILE A 10 11.62 -17.22 -1.09
N TYR A 11 12.29 -18.12 -0.37
CA TYR A 11 12.88 -17.81 0.93
C TYR A 11 13.95 -16.72 0.84
N PHE A 12 14.78 -16.76 -0.20
CA PHE A 12 15.81 -15.73 -0.42
C PHE A 12 15.18 -14.36 -0.72
N VAL A 13 14.15 -14.32 -1.56
CA VAL A 13 13.43 -13.07 -1.87
C VAL A 13 12.74 -12.52 -0.62
N ILE A 14 12.07 -13.36 0.17
CA ILE A 14 11.43 -12.93 1.43
C ILE A 14 12.49 -12.40 2.41
N ALA A 15 13.60 -13.09 2.59
CA ALA A 15 14.68 -12.65 3.47
C ALA A 15 15.29 -11.31 3.01
N ALA A 16 15.50 -11.14 1.70
CA ALA A 16 15.98 -9.89 1.13
C ALA A 16 14.97 -8.74 1.35
N MET A 17 13.67 -8.99 1.15
CA MET A 17 12.62 -7.99 1.42
C MET A 17 12.58 -7.58 2.90
N LEU A 18 12.62 -8.55 3.83
CA LEU A 18 12.63 -8.27 5.26
C LEU A 18 13.90 -7.52 5.70
N LEU A 19 15.04 -7.83 5.09
CA LEU A 19 16.30 -7.13 5.35
C LEU A 19 16.25 -5.69 4.86
N THR A 20 15.71 -5.46 3.65
CA THR A 20 15.53 -4.10 3.11
C THR A 20 14.55 -3.29 3.93
N ASP A 21 13.45 -3.89 4.39
CA ASP A 21 12.46 -3.24 5.24
C ASP A 21 13.06 -2.87 6.60
N SER A 22 13.81 -3.80 7.21
CA SER A 22 14.49 -3.57 8.49
C SER A 22 15.55 -2.48 8.38
N ALA A 23 16.31 -2.44 7.28
CA ALA A 23 17.31 -1.42 7.03
C ALA A 23 16.68 -0.04 6.80
N MET A 24 15.56 0.01 6.06
CA MET A 24 14.75 1.23 5.91
C MET A 24 14.26 1.75 7.26
N VAL A 25 13.68 0.88 8.10
CA VAL A 25 13.24 1.25 9.45
C VAL A 25 14.41 1.77 10.28
N TRP A 26 15.57 1.12 10.24
CA TRP A 26 16.76 1.56 10.99
C TRP A 26 17.29 2.91 10.55
N LEU A 27 17.14 3.24 9.26
CA LEU A 27 17.57 4.52 8.70
C LEU A 27 16.55 5.64 8.96
N ILE A 28 15.26 5.30 8.97
CA ILE A 28 14.15 6.22 9.19
C ILE A 28 13.96 6.52 10.68
N VAL A 29 14.02 5.52 11.56
CA VAL A 29 13.79 5.65 13.01
C VAL A 29 14.61 6.78 13.65
N PRO A 30 15.91 6.97 13.42
CA PRO A 30 16.65 8.09 14.04
C PRO A 30 16.24 9.46 13.50
N VAL A 31 15.68 9.54 12.29
CA VAL A 31 15.09 10.76 11.72
C VAL A 31 13.70 11.03 12.29
N LEU A 32 12.93 9.96 12.52
CA LEU A 32 11.57 9.96 13.08
C LEU A 32 11.53 9.94 14.61
N LYS A 33 12.66 9.71 15.27
CA LYS A 33 12.88 9.94 16.69
C LYS A 33 12.96 11.45 16.92
N PHE A 34 11.89 12.13 16.51
CA PHE A 34 11.54 13.44 17.02
C PHE A 34 11.63 13.33 18.53
N SER A 35 12.43 14.20 19.13
CA SER A 35 12.43 14.35 20.57
C SER A 35 11.05 14.88 20.90
N ILE A 36 10.10 13.99 21.19
CA ILE A 36 8.88 14.33 21.91
C ILE A 36 9.39 14.75 23.28
N GLU A 37 9.83 16.00 23.39
CA GLU A 37 10.14 16.61 24.66
C GLU A 37 8.87 16.49 25.49
N LYS A 38 9.04 15.90 26.68
CA LYS A 38 7.99 15.35 27.54
C LYS A 38 6.66 16.09 27.36
N ILE A 39 5.66 15.34 26.89
CA ILE A 39 4.26 15.71 27.10
C ILE A 39 4.17 16.05 28.59
N ASP A 40 3.89 17.29 28.94
CA ASP A 40 3.73 17.69 30.33
C ASP A 40 2.38 17.16 30.82
N VAL A 41 2.37 15.88 31.22
CA VAL A 41 1.19 15.13 31.68
C VAL A 41 0.85 15.52 33.12
N ASN A 42 0.74 16.81 33.41
CA ASN A 42 0.45 17.30 34.78
C ASN A 42 -0.92 17.97 34.94
N HIS A 43 -1.82 17.83 33.98
CA HIS A 43 -3.24 18.15 34.19
C HIS A 43 -4.16 17.24 33.36
N ILE A 44 -4.20 15.97 33.74
CA ILE A 44 -5.23 15.03 33.28
C ILE A 44 -6.53 15.38 34.01
N ASP A 45 -7.37 16.13 33.32
CA ASP A 45 -8.81 16.19 33.53
C ASP A 45 -9.43 16.49 32.17
N GLY A 46 -10.33 15.61 31.73
CA GLY A 46 -11.21 15.80 30.57
C GLY A 46 -10.74 15.18 29.24
N PHE A 47 -11.66 14.46 28.62
CA PHE A 47 -11.59 13.75 27.32
C PHE A 47 -11.44 14.69 26.08
N ASP A 48 -10.93 15.90 26.27
CA ASP A 48 -11.04 17.03 25.33
C ASP A 48 -9.75 17.87 25.27
N LYS A 49 -8.58 17.24 25.28
CA LYS A 49 -7.29 17.95 25.25
C LYS A 49 -6.46 17.56 24.03
N THR A 50 -6.30 18.55 23.17
CA THR A 50 -5.53 18.51 21.94
C THR A 50 -4.04 18.48 22.22
N VAL A 51 -3.32 17.57 21.54
CA VAL A 51 -1.88 17.43 21.69
C VAL A 51 -1.20 18.49 20.83
N ILE A 52 -0.76 19.58 21.47
CA ILE A 52 0.03 20.62 20.79
C ILE A 52 1.47 20.12 20.67
N ILE A 53 1.81 19.59 19.49
CA ILE A 53 3.17 19.17 19.17
C ILE A 53 4.03 20.43 18.91
N LYS A 54 4.73 20.92 19.94
CA LYS A 54 5.70 22.00 19.76
C LYS A 54 7.03 21.42 19.28
N LEU A 55 7.27 21.45 17.97
CA LEU A 55 8.58 21.10 17.42
C LEU A 55 9.59 22.22 17.70
N LYS A 56 10.76 21.84 18.20
CA LYS A 56 11.91 22.74 18.33
C LYS A 56 12.39 23.15 16.93
N HIS A 57 12.95 24.35 16.82
CA HIS A 57 13.44 24.88 15.54
C HIS A 57 14.52 23.97 14.88
N ASP A 58 15.25 23.20 15.71
CA ASP A 58 16.22 22.19 15.28
C ASP A 58 15.57 20.89 14.72
N ASP A 59 14.31 20.60 15.03
CA ASP A 59 13.63 19.43 14.50
C ASP A 59 12.90 19.73 13.18
N LEU A 60 12.56 21.01 12.95
CA LEU A 60 11.92 21.47 11.72
C LEU A 60 12.85 21.29 10.50
N TYR A 61 14.14 21.63 10.61
CA TYR A 61 15.07 21.46 9.49
C TYR A 61 15.24 19.98 9.11
N ARG A 62 15.20 19.07 10.09
CA ARG A 62 15.29 17.62 9.88
C ARG A 62 14.05 17.09 9.17
N LEU A 63 12.86 17.56 9.59
CA LEU A 63 11.60 17.21 8.95
C LEU A 63 11.55 17.70 7.50
N VAL A 64 11.91 18.96 7.25
CA VAL A 64 11.93 19.53 5.90
C VAL A 64 12.95 18.82 5.00
N ALA A 65 14.15 18.52 5.51
CA ALA A 65 15.15 17.74 4.77
C ALA A 65 14.68 16.31 4.46
N PHE A 66 13.97 15.66 5.39
CA PHE A 66 13.38 14.35 5.16
C PHE A 66 12.30 14.40 4.07
N CYS A 67 11.38 15.36 4.15
CA CYS A 67 10.34 15.55 3.15
C CYS A 67 10.92 15.87 1.76
N SER A 68 11.99 16.66 1.67
CA SER A 68 12.63 16.98 0.39
C SER A 68 13.34 15.77 -0.22
N VAL A 69 14.02 14.94 0.58
CA VAL A 69 14.60 13.67 0.12
C VAL A 69 13.52 12.72 -0.38
N LEU A 70 12.42 12.58 0.35
CA LEU A 70 11.28 11.76 -0.10
C LEU A 70 10.73 12.27 -1.44
N PHE A 71 10.55 13.58 -1.58
CA PHE A 71 10.08 14.19 -2.83
C PHE A 71 11.02 13.91 -4.01
N LEU A 72 12.34 13.98 -3.79
CA LEU A 72 13.34 13.65 -4.81
C LEU A 72 13.29 12.17 -5.21
N ILE A 73 13.21 11.26 -4.23
CA ILE A 73 13.08 9.81 -4.47
C ILE A 73 11.82 9.53 -5.30
N LEU A 74 10.71 10.19 -4.99
CA LEU A 74 9.46 10.06 -5.72
C LEU A 74 9.58 10.55 -7.16
N LEU A 75 10.21 11.71 -7.39
CA LEU A 75 10.40 12.27 -8.73
C LEU A 75 11.25 11.34 -9.61
N VAL A 76 12.37 10.82 -9.06
CA VAL A 76 13.22 9.84 -9.76
C VAL A 76 12.46 8.56 -10.04
N SER A 77 11.74 8.03 -9.04
CA SER A 77 10.94 6.82 -9.19
C SER A 77 9.90 6.98 -10.29
N TYR A 78 9.21 8.13 -10.35
CA TYR A 78 8.21 8.43 -11.38
C TYR A 78 8.80 8.52 -12.78
N ALA A 79 9.99 9.12 -12.91
CA ALA A 79 10.70 9.19 -14.18
C ALA A 79 11.02 7.77 -14.68
N VAL A 80 11.54 6.91 -13.80
CA VAL A 80 11.85 5.50 -14.11
C VAL A 80 10.58 4.72 -14.46
N ILE A 81 9.51 4.83 -13.67
CA ILE A 81 8.25 4.14 -13.93
C ILE A 81 7.67 4.55 -15.27
N SER A 82 7.63 5.85 -15.56
CA SER A 82 7.10 6.39 -16.82
C SER A 82 7.92 5.91 -18.01
N PHE A 83 9.26 5.90 -17.88
CA PHE A 83 10.16 5.36 -18.91
C PHE A 83 9.93 3.86 -19.13
N THR A 84 9.86 3.08 -18.05
CA THR A 84 9.64 1.63 -18.12
C THR A 84 8.29 1.30 -18.74
N VAL A 85 7.22 2.00 -18.38
CA VAL A 85 5.89 1.81 -18.97
C VAL A 85 5.92 2.08 -20.47
N LYS A 86 6.54 3.19 -20.91
CA LYS A 86 6.71 3.50 -22.34
C LYS A 86 7.47 2.39 -23.06
N ARG A 87 8.61 1.96 -22.53
CA ARG A 87 9.43 0.90 -23.13
C ARG A 87 8.69 -0.44 -23.19
N MET A 88 7.93 -0.77 -22.14
CA MET A 88 7.15 -2.00 -22.06
C MET A 88 6.01 -1.99 -23.08
N LEU A 89 5.29 -0.87 -23.22
CA LEU A 89 4.26 -0.72 -24.24
C LEU A 89 4.82 -0.79 -25.67
N GLN A 90 5.98 -0.17 -25.92
CA GLN A 90 6.68 -0.28 -27.21
C GLN A 90 7.07 -1.73 -27.53
N THR A 91 7.63 -2.44 -26.56
CA THR A 91 8.02 -3.86 -26.70
C THR A 91 6.80 -4.77 -26.91
N LEU A 92 5.67 -4.46 -26.26
CA LEU A 92 4.41 -5.18 -26.49
C LEU A 92 3.90 -5.00 -27.92
N ASN A 93 3.99 -3.79 -28.47
CA ASN A 93 3.54 -3.49 -29.83
C ASN A 93 4.45 -4.09 -30.91
N SER A 94 5.74 -4.28 -30.64
CA SER A 94 6.70 -4.85 -31.61
C SER A 94 6.73 -6.38 -31.63
N ASN A 95 6.31 -7.04 -30.55
CA ASN A 95 6.37 -8.49 -30.45
C ASN A 95 5.12 -9.16 -31.03
N SER A 96 5.29 -10.21 -31.85
CA SER A 96 4.18 -11.04 -32.34
C SER A 96 3.65 -11.97 -31.25
N LEU A 97 3.12 -11.40 -30.18
CA LEU A 97 2.43 -12.15 -29.13
C LEU A 97 1.03 -12.53 -29.59
N SER A 98 0.51 -13.65 -29.06
CA SER A 98 -0.90 -13.97 -29.25
C SER A 98 -1.77 -12.80 -28.77
N ILE A 99 -2.85 -12.50 -29.50
CA ILE A 99 -3.78 -11.40 -29.18
C ILE A 99 -4.24 -11.46 -27.71
N LYS A 100 -4.49 -12.68 -27.21
CA LYS A 100 -4.91 -12.93 -25.82
C LYS A 100 -3.81 -12.55 -24.81
N THR A 101 -2.56 -12.90 -25.08
CA THR A 101 -1.42 -12.57 -24.23
C THR A 101 -1.14 -11.06 -24.25
N HIS A 102 -1.22 -10.43 -25.43
CA HIS A 102 -1.00 -9.00 -25.59
C HIS A 102 -1.99 -8.17 -24.75
N ILE A 103 -3.28 -8.50 -24.79
CA ILE A 103 -4.31 -7.82 -23.98
C ILE A 103 -4.03 -7.99 -22.48
N MET A 104 -3.67 -9.20 -22.06
CA MET A 104 -3.38 -9.49 -20.64
C MET A 104 -2.13 -8.75 -20.14
N GLN A 105 -1.05 -8.75 -20.92
CA GLN A 105 0.17 -8.03 -20.60
C GLN A 105 -0.09 -6.52 -20.49
N ARG A 106 -0.81 -5.93 -21.45
CA ARG A 106 -1.15 -4.49 -21.42
C ARG A 106 -1.96 -4.11 -20.19
N GLN A 107 -2.92 -4.94 -19.77
CA GLN A 107 -3.68 -4.73 -18.53
C GLN A 107 -2.80 -4.74 -17.28
N LEU A 108 -1.82 -5.64 -17.24
CA LEU A 108 -0.89 -5.74 -16.12
C LEU A 108 0.04 -4.52 -16.04
N VAL A 109 0.54 -4.03 -17.18
CA VAL A 109 1.34 -2.80 -17.23
C VAL A 109 0.56 -1.59 -16.74
N ILE A 110 -0.69 -1.44 -17.18
CA ILE A 110 -1.56 -0.33 -16.74
C ILE A 110 -1.85 -0.42 -15.25
N LEU A 111 -2.08 -1.63 -14.72
CA LEU A 111 -2.27 -1.83 -13.30
C LEU A 111 -1.00 -1.44 -12.51
N MET A 112 0.17 -1.92 -12.91
CA MET A 112 1.43 -1.58 -12.24
C MET A 112 1.67 -0.07 -12.24
N PHE A 113 1.31 0.61 -13.34
CA PHE A 113 1.34 2.07 -13.39
C PHE A 113 0.38 2.68 -12.37
N LEU A 114 -0.87 2.24 -12.32
CA LEU A 114 -1.86 2.74 -11.37
C LEU A 114 -1.47 2.47 -9.90
N GLN A 115 -0.86 1.32 -9.63
CA GLN A 115 -0.29 0.96 -8.33
C GLN A 115 0.85 1.88 -7.93
N ALA A 116 1.63 2.40 -8.87
CA ALA A 116 2.66 3.38 -8.59
C ALA A 116 2.11 4.78 -8.22
N PHE A 117 0.84 5.08 -8.49
CA PHE A 117 0.19 6.32 -8.03
C PHE A 117 -0.41 6.19 -6.63
N LEU A 118 -0.67 4.98 -6.15
CA LEU A 118 -1.26 4.75 -4.83
C LEU A 118 -0.43 5.36 -3.68
N PRO A 119 0.89 5.17 -3.61
CA PRO A 119 1.72 5.81 -2.58
C PRO A 119 1.63 7.33 -2.62
N VAL A 120 1.44 7.96 -3.79
CA VAL A 120 1.29 9.42 -3.90
C VAL A 120 0.04 9.88 -3.14
N ILE A 121 -1.07 9.17 -3.30
CA ILE A 121 -2.34 9.54 -2.69
C ILE A 121 -2.35 9.21 -1.19
N PHE A 122 -1.88 8.02 -0.82
CA PHE A 122 -2.02 7.50 0.54
C PHE A 122 -0.81 7.78 1.44
N LEU A 123 0.32 8.21 0.90
CA LEU A 123 1.53 8.53 1.67
C LEU A 123 1.92 10.00 1.59
N ILE A 124 1.90 10.62 0.39
CA ILE A 124 2.31 12.04 0.27
C ILE A 124 1.25 12.97 0.86
N ILE A 125 -0.04 12.76 0.57
CA ILE A 125 -1.09 13.65 1.07
C ILE A 125 -1.12 13.66 2.61
N PRO A 126 -1.13 12.51 3.31
CA PRO A 126 -1.10 12.53 4.78
C PRO A 126 0.20 13.11 5.34
N LEU A 127 1.34 12.89 4.67
CA LEU A 127 2.62 13.45 5.09
C LEU A 127 2.63 14.99 4.94
N LEU A 128 2.10 15.54 3.84
CA LEU A 128 1.96 16.98 3.67
C LEU A 128 1.02 17.59 4.71
N LEU A 129 -0.10 16.91 5.00
CA LEU A 129 -1.01 17.34 6.07
C LEU A 129 -0.31 17.36 7.44
N LEU A 130 0.51 16.35 7.76
CA LEU A 130 1.31 16.32 8.98
C LEU A 130 2.31 17.49 9.04
N VAL A 131 3.01 17.79 7.94
CA VAL A 131 3.93 18.94 7.86
C VAL A 131 3.18 20.27 8.06
N ILE A 132 2.00 20.41 7.46
CA ILE A 132 1.16 21.60 7.64
C ILE A 132 0.72 21.73 9.10
N PHE A 133 0.21 20.66 9.73
CA PHE A 133 -0.19 20.68 11.14
C PHE A 133 0.97 21.08 12.06
N VAL A 134 2.16 20.52 11.81
CA VAL A 134 3.38 20.85 12.55
C VAL A 134 3.80 22.32 12.38
N THR A 135 3.75 22.85 11.15
CA THR A 135 4.21 24.22 10.85
C THR A 135 3.25 25.30 11.32
N THR A 136 1.94 25.04 11.26
CA THR A 136 0.89 25.96 11.70
C THR A 136 0.59 25.89 13.20
N LYS A 137 1.20 24.96 13.94
CA LYS A 137 0.89 24.68 15.36
C LYS A 137 -0.61 24.45 15.60
N LEU A 138 -1.32 23.95 14.58
CA LEU A 138 -2.73 23.61 14.68
C LEU A 138 -2.89 22.42 15.61
N GLU A 139 -3.94 22.45 16.42
CA GLU A 139 -4.28 21.39 17.35
C GLU A 139 -4.53 20.07 16.60
N VAL A 140 -3.67 19.09 16.86
CA VAL A 140 -3.68 17.78 16.20
C VAL A 140 -4.65 16.87 16.96
N ASP A 141 -5.94 17.08 16.76
CA ASP A 141 -6.97 16.28 17.39
C ASP A 141 -7.38 15.11 16.46
N ILE A 142 -8.59 15.14 15.92
CA ILE A 142 -9.12 14.10 15.01
C ILE A 142 -8.37 14.08 13.66
N TYR A 143 -7.83 15.22 13.23
CA TYR A 143 -7.17 15.35 11.93
C TYR A 143 -5.82 14.62 11.84
N GLY A 144 -5.05 14.57 12.93
CA GLY A 144 -3.81 13.80 12.96
C GLY A 144 -4.07 12.30 12.88
N THR A 145 -5.03 11.82 13.68
CA THR A 145 -5.42 10.40 13.72
C THR A 145 -5.95 9.92 12.36
N SER A 146 -6.74 10.75 11.67
CA SER A 146 -7.23 10.43 10.33
C SER A 146 -6.13 10.43 9.27
N ALA A 147 -5.14 11.32 9.34
CA ALA A 147 -3.96 11.29 8.47
C ALA A 147 -3.14 10.01 8.69
N PHE A 148 -2.94 9.58 9.94
CA PHE A 148 -2.30 8.30 10.24
C PHE A 148 -3.11 7.10 9.75
N ALA A 149 -4.44 7.14 9.88
CA ALA A 149 -5.31 6.07 9.36
C ALA A 149 -5.22 5.93 7.84
N MET A 150 -5.04 7.03 7.10
CA MET A 150 -4.83 6.98 5.64
C MET A 150 -3.56 6.23 5.25
N LEU A 151 -2.47 6.35 6.03
CA LEU A 151 -1.22 5.63 5.78
C LEU A 151 -1.41 4.09 5.88
N TYR A 152 -2.34 3.63 6.72
CA TYR A 152 -2.63 2.20 6.88
C TYR A 152 -3.51 1.61 5.77
N TRP A 153 -4.16 2.43 4.94
CA TRP A 153 -5.10 1.93 3.94
C TRP A 153 -4.41 1.45 2.65
N GLU A 154 -3.19 1.89 2.38
CA GLU A 154 -2.41 1.50 1.20
C GLU A 154 -2.33 -0.03 0.95
N PRO A 155 -1.97 -0.89 1.93
CA PRO A 155 -1.92 -2.35 1.75
C PRO A 155 -3.28 -2.98 1.44
N CYS A 156 -4.39 -2.32 1.80
CA CYS A 156 -5.74 -2.81 1.51
C CYS A 156 -6.20 -2.45 0.09
N ILE A 157 -5.78 -1.30 -0.44
CA ILE A 157 -6.24 -0.84 -1.76
C ILE A 157 -5.49 -1.55 -2.89
N ASN A 158 -4.20 -1.86 -2.70
CA ASN A 158 -3.38 -2.49 -3.72
C ASN A 158 -3.94 -3.88 -4.20
N PRO A 159 -4.40 -4.78 -3.30
CA PRO A 159 -5.10 -6.01 -3.66
C PRO A 159 -6.47 -5.75 -4.31
N VAL A 160 -7.23 -4.76 -3.85
CA VAL A 160 -8.56 -4.42 -4.41
C VAL A 160 -8.42 -3.95 -5.85
N LEU A 161 -7.43 -3.10 -6.13
CA LEU A 161 -7.12 -2.61 -7.47
C LEU A 161 -6.75 -3.76 -8.42
N SER A 162 -5.87 -4.65 -7.95
CA SER A 162 -5.46 -5.85 -8.67
C SER A 162 -6.65 -6.75 -9.00
N LEU A 163 -7.52 -6.97 -8.01
CA LEU A 163 -8.70 -7.79 -8.14
C LEU A 163 -9.72 -7.16 -9.11
N TYR A 164 -9.88 -5.84 -9.11
CA TYR A 164 -10.83 -5.14 -9.98
C TYR A 164 -10.37 -5.12 -11.44
N TYR A 165 -9.10 -4.79 -11.71
CA TYR A 165 -8.62 -4.58 -13.08
C TYR A 165 -8.15 -5.86 -13.77
N ILE A 166 -7.61 -6.85 -13.04
CA ILE A 166 -7.10 -8.07 -13.68
C ILE A 166 -8.25 -9.04 -13.96
N LYS A 167 -8.68 -9.12 -15.24
CA LYS A 167 -9.74 -10.02 -15.71
C LYS A 167 -9.56 -11.49 -15.28
N PRO A 168 -8.38 -12.13 -15.38
CA PRO A 168 -8.22 -13.52 -14.93
C PRO A 168 -8.41 -13.68 -13.41
N PHE A 169 -8.02 -12.71 -12.58
CA PHE A 169 -8.30 -12.76 -11.13
C PHE A 169 -9.79 -12.71 -10.85
N ARG A 170 -10.54 -11.83 -11.52
CA ARG A 170 -12.02 -11.79 -11.39
C ARG A 170 -12.67 -13.10 -11.82
N GLN A 171 -12.17 -13.71 -12.89
CA GLN A 171 -12.68 -14.99 -13.39
C GLN A 171 -12.41 -16.13 -12.41
N GLN A 172 -11.21 -16.18 -11.82
CA GLN A 172 -10.87 -17.13 -10.77
C GLN A 172 -11.72 -16.93 -9.52
N LEU A 173 -11.91 -15.69 -9.06
CA LEU A 173 -12.75 -15.40 -7.90
C LEU A 173 -14.21 -15.81 -8.15
N LYS A 174 -14.77 -15.50 -9.32
CA LYS A 174 -16.12 -15.95 -9.71
C LYS A 174 -16.22 -17.47 -9.74
N ARG A 175 -15.17 -18.17 -10.17
CA ARG A 175 -15.11 -19.65 -10.16
C ARG A 175 -15.10 -20.19 -8.73
N ILE A 176 -14.26 -19.64 -7.84
CA ILE A 176 -14.20 -20.04 -6.42
C ILE A 176 -15.54 -19.81 -5.73
N VAL A 177 -16.16 -18.64 -5.94
CA VAL A 177 -17.47 -18.30 -5.35
C VAL A 177 -18.58 -19.22 -5.89
N ARG A 178 -18.58 -19.53 -7.19
CA ARG A 178 -19.53 -20.51 -7.77
C ARG A 178 -19.35 -21.91 -7.20
N ILE A 179 -18.11 -22.39 -7.08
CA ILE A 179 -17.82 -23.70 -6.47
C ILE A 179 -18.31 -23.73 -5.02
N ARG A 180 -17.98 -22.71 -4.21
CA ARG A 180 -18.47 -22.62 -2.83
C ARG A 180 -19.99 -22.59 -2.72
N ARG A 181 -20.68 -21.88 -3.62
CA ARG A 181 -22.15 -21.90 -3.67
C ARG A 181 -22.70 -23.28 -3.99
N ASN A 182 -22.15 -23.95 -5.00
CA ASN A 182 -22.62 -25.28 -5.44
C ASN A 182 -22.37 -26.36 -4.38
N VAL A 183 -21.24 -26.31 -3.68
CA VAL A 183 -20.94 -27.23 -2.56
C VAL A 183 -21.93 -26.99 -1.41
N ARG A 184 -22.18 -25.72 -1.05
CA ARG A 184 -23.13 -25.39 0.01
C ARG A 184 -24.56 -25.84 -0.30
N THR A 185 -25.02 -25.73 -1.54
CA THR A 185 -26.34 -26.23 -1.94
C THR A 185 -26.42 -27.75 -2.02
N ALA A 186 -25.30 -28.43 -2.31
CA ALA A 186 -25.25 -29.90 -2.26
C ALA A 186 -25.36 -30.42 -0.82
N ASP A 187 -24.61 -29.84 0.13
CA ASP A 187 -24.68 -30.21 1.54
C ASP A 187 -26.08 -30.01 2.13
N VAL A 188 -26.73 -28.88 1.83
CA VAL A 188 -28.09 -28.60 2.31
C VAL A 188 -29.10 -29.62 1.77
N LYS A 189 -28.99 -30.01 0.50
CA LYS A 189 -29.88 -31.02 -0.08
C LYS A 189 -29.67 -32.41 0.53
N SER A 190 -28.43 -32.80 0.78
CA SER A 190 -28.12 -34.07 1.45
C SER A 190 -28.62 -34.10 2.89
N ALA A 191 -28.48 -33.00 3.64
CA ALA A 191 -28.99 -32.90 5.01
C ALA A 191 -30.53 -32.98 5.08
N VAL A 192 -31.23 -32.32 4.14
CA VAL A 192 -32.70 -32.39 4.04
C VAL A 192 -33.17 -33.79 3.64
N PHE A 193 -32.48 -34.47 2.71
CA PHE A 193 -32.82 -35.83 2.32
C PHE A 193 -32.71 -36.83 3.48
N VAL A 194 -31.67 -36.71 4.30
CA VAL A 194 -31.49 -37.56 5.50
C VAL A 194 -32.57 -37.28 6.55
N ALA A 195 -33.01 -36.03 6.72
CA ALA A 195 -34.04 -35.65 7.69
C ALA A 195 -35.46 -36.08 7.32
N VAL A 196 -35.75 -36.29 6.02
CA VAL A 196 -37.09 -36.72 5.53
C VAL A 196 -37.25 -38.25 5.56
N HIS A 197 -36.14 -38.99 5.56
CA HIS A 197 -36.12 -40.46 5.56
C HIS A 197 -35.88 -41.10 6.94
N HIS A 198 -35.91 -40.29 8.00
CA HIS A 198 -35.92 -40.71 9.41
C HIS A 198 -37.26 -40.35 10.04
#